data_AF-A0A2G4RF74-F1
#
_entry.id   AF-A0A2G4RF74-F1
#
_cell.length_a   1.000
_cell.length_b   1.000
_cell.length_c   1.000
_cell.angle_alpha   90.00
_cell.angle_beta   90.00
_cell.angle_gamma   90.00
#
_symmetry.space_group_name_H-M   'P 1'
#
loop_
_entity.id
_entity.type
_entity.pdbx_description
1 polymer ?
#
loop_
_entity_poly.entity_id
_entity_poly.type
_entity_poly.pdbx_seq_one_letter_code
_entity_poly.pdbx_strand_id
1 'polypeptide(L)'
;VVSATRLSAELGLSLKAAYIYLERFLEEGLIVEVTHRAARRLFALKDMEPLREIVRPPKRSQPGRKRGRPRKKESQETCPPDENVDIRPVEPAPTFAP
;
A
#
# COMPACT_ATOMS: atom_id res chain seq x y z
N VAL A 1 -10.12 -1.16 15.51
CA VAL A 1 -9.78 0.27 15.73
C VAL A 1 -11.08 1.04 15.92
N VAL A 2 -11.15 1.93 16.90
CA VAL A 2 -12.40 2.62 17.30
C VAL A 2 -12.15 4.13 17.47
N SER A 3 -13.14 4.97 17.15
CA SER A 3 -13.15 6.40 17.46
C SER A 3 -13.96 6.68 18.74
N ALA A 4 -13.71 7.80 19.41
CA ALA A 4 -14.49 8.21 20.58
C ALA A 4 -15.99 8.29 20.31
N THR A 5 -16.39 8.76 19.12
CA THR A 5 -17.80 8.84 18.69
C THR A 5 -18.46 7.48 18.54
N ARG A 6 -17.73 6.48 18.05
CA ARG A 6 -18.24 5.13 17.89
C ARG A 6 -18.35 4.44 19.25
N LEU A 7 -17.33 4.59 20.09
CA LEU A 7 -17.31 4.07 21.47
C LEU A 7 -18.47 4.64 22.28
N SER A 8 -18.71 5.95 22.21
CA SER A 8 -19.83 6.59 22.92
C SER A 8 -21.18 6.03 22.50
N ALA A 9 -21.37 5.77 21.20
CA ALA A 9 -22.62 5.22 20.68
C ALA A 9 -22.83 3.75 21.09
N GLU A 10 -21.78 2.93 21.03
CA GLU A 10 -21.85 1.50 21.38
C GLU A 10 -22.04 1.26 22.88
N LEU A 11 -21.45 2.10 23.74
CA LEU A 11 -21.54 1.96 25.19
C LEU A 11 -22.64 2.83 25.84
N GLY A 12 -23.34 3.66 25.06
CA GLY A 12 -24.34 4.60 25.59
C GLY A 12 -23.74 5.68 26.50
N LEU A 13 -22.47 6.01 26.33
CA LEU A 13 -21.77 7.03 27.11
C LEU A 13 -21.84 8.40 26.44
N SER A 14 -21.66 9.47 27.22
CA SER A 14 -21.42 10.79 26.62
C SER A 14 -20.09 10.79 25.84
N LEU A 15 -20.00 11.60 24.77
CA LEU A 15 -18.76 11.74 24.00
C LEU A 15 -17.58 12.20 24.88
N LYS A 16 -17.84 13.09 25.84
CA LYS A 16 -16.84 13.57 26.80
C LYS A 16 -16.31 12.44 27.69
N ALA A 17 -17.20 11.60 28.21
CA ALA A 17 -16.80 10.45 29.03
C ALA A 17 -15.96 9.45 28.22
N ALA A 18 -16.36 9.16 26.97
CA ALA A 18 -15.59 8.31 26.07
C ALA A 18 -14.16 8.81 25.88
N TYR A 19 -13.95 10.12 25.70
CA TYR A 19 -12.61 10.70 25.61
C TYR A 19 -11.81 10.53 26.90
N ILE A 20 -12.42 10.81 28.07
CA ILE A 20 -11.75 10.66 29.37
C ILE A 20 -11.26 9.22 29.57
N TYR A 21 -12.08 8.22 29.24
CA TYR A 21 -11.68 6.83 29.36
C TYR A 21 -10.57 6.45 28.39
N LEU A 22 -10.67 6.88 27.12
CA LEU A 22 -9.63 6.63 26.13
C LEU A 22 -8.29 7.27 26.51
N GLU A 23 -8.29 8.47 27.10
CA GLU A 23 -7.07 9.10 27.59
C GLU A 23 -6.43 8.31 28.73
N ARG A 24 -7.22 7.86 29.72
CA ARG A 24 -6.74 7.00 30.80
C ARG A 24 -6.15 5.68 30.29
N PHE A 25 -6.85 5.01 29.37
CA PHE A 25 -6.35 3.76 28.80
C PHE A 25 -5.07 3.95 27.99
N LEU A 26 -4.88 5.13 27.39
CA LEU A 26 -3.66 5.47 26.66
C LEU A 26 -2.51 5.74 27.64
N GLU A 27 -2.77 6.43 28.75
CA GLU A 27 -1.80 6.65 29.84
C GLU A 27 -1.38 5.33 30.50
N GLU A 28 -2.31 4.41 30.72
CA GLU A 28 -2.05 3.06 31.23
C GLU A 28 -1.37 2.14 30.19
N GLY A 29 -1.29 2.56 28.93
CA GLY A 29 -0.66 1.81 27.85
C GLY A 29 -1.46 0.58 27.40
N LEU A 30 -2.77 0.54 27.66
CA LEU A 30 -3.68 -0.52 27.20
C LEU A 30 -4.04 -0.34 25.71
N ILE A 31 -4.09 0.92 25.27
CA ILE A 31 -4.41 1.30 23.91
C ILE A 31 -3.33 2.21 23.32
N VAL A 32 -3.30 2.27 22.00
CA VAL A 32 -2.42 3.11 21.19
C VAL A 32 -3.26 3.99 20.27
N GLU A 33 -2.92 5.29 20.23
CA GLU A 33 -3.44 6.19 19.20
C GLU A 33 -2.81 5.83 17.83
N VAL A 34 -3.64 5.43 16.87
CA VAL A 34 -3.21 4.91 15.55
C VAL A 34 -3.05 6.05 14.53
N THR A 35 -3.84 7.10 14.65
CA THR A 35 -3.83 8.24 13.71
C THR A 35 -2.93 9.36 14.20
N HIS A 36 -2.29 10.07 13.28
CA HIS A 36 -1.49 11.27 13.59
C HIS A 36 -2.29 12.59 13.46
N ARG A 37 -3.62 12.58 13.59
CA ARG A 37 -4.48 13.76 13.40
C ARG A 37 -5.43 13.97 14.58
N ALA A 38 -5.30 15.12 15.24
CA ALA A 38 -6.10 15.47 16.42
C ALA A 38 -7.63 15.49 16.19
N ALA A 39 -8.10 15.88 15.00
CA ALA A 39 -9.53 15.97 14.71
C ALA A 39 -10.22 14.62 14.45
N ARG A 40 -9.45 13.55 14.18
CA ARG A 40 -9.97 12.22 13.81
C ARG A 40 -9.15 11.12 14.47
N ARG A 41 -9.01 11.22 15.80
CA ARG A 41 -8.24 10.25 16.60
C ARG A 41 -8.89 8.87 16.54
N LEU A 42 -8.10 7.88 16.18
CA LEU A 42 -8.47 6.47 16.23
C LEU A 42 -7.56 5.73 17.21
N PHE A 43 -8.15 4.79 17.94
CA PHE A 43 -7.48 4.02 18.98
C PHE A 43 -7.57 2.52 18.69
N ALA A 44 -6.50 1.79 18.99
CA ALA A 44 -6.44 0.34 18.92
C ALA A 44 -5.80 -0.23 20.19
N LEU A 45 -5.91 -1.53 20.40
CA LEU A 45 -5.22 -2.21 21.49
C LEU A 45 -3.70 -2.15 21.31
N LYS A 46 -2.95 -2.25 22.42
CA LYS A 46 -1.49 -2.17 22.44
C LYS A 46 -0.80 -3.03 21.36
N ASP A 47 -1.21 -4.29 21.21
CA ASP A 47 -0.58 -5.22 20.26
C ASP A 47 -0.84 -4.88 18.79
N MET A 48 -1.68 -3.87 18.53
CA MET A 48 -2.02 -3.37 17.20
C MET A 48 -1.23 -2.12 16.82
N GLU A 49 -0.16 -1.82 17.56
CA GLU A 49 0.75 -0.70 17.31
C GLU A 49 1.27 -0.60 15.86
N PRO A 50 1.61 -1.69 15.13
CA PRO A 50 2.07 -1.61 13.74
C PRO A 50 1.10 -0.89 12.80
N LEU A 51 -0.19 -0.79 13.14
CA LEU A 51 -1.17 -0.04 12.35
C LEU A 51 -0.83 1.45 12.23
N ARG A 52 -0.06 2.02 13.17
CA ARG A 52 0.41 3.42 13.12
C ARG A 52 1.16 3.71 11.83
N GLU A 53 1.97 2.77 11.37
CA GLU A 53 2.81 2.94 10.18
C GLU A 53 1.99 2.98 8.90
N ILE A 54 0.94 2.17 8.83
CA ILE A 54 0.02 2.07 7.68
C ILE A 54 -0.89 3.30 7.61
N VAL A 55 -1.35 3.79 8.77
CA VAL A 55 -2.28 4.93 8.86
C VAL A 55 -1.56 6.29 8.77
N ARG A 56 -0.23 6.28 8.57
CA ARG A 56 0.57 7.50 8.41
C ARG A 56 -0.03 8.40 7.33
N PRO A 57 -0.14 9.73 7.58
CA PRO A 57 -0.63 10.67 6.58
C PRO A 57 0.10 10.47 5.24
N PRO A 58 -0.62 10.52 4.10
CA PRO A 58 0.00 10.37 2.79
C PRO A 58 1.20 11.31 2.66
N LYS A 59 2.34 10.78 2.20
CA LYS A 59 3.56 11.58 1.99
C LYS A 59 3.21 12.73 1.05
N ARG A 60 3.11 13.95 1.59
CA ARG A 60 2.93 15.16 0.79
C ARG A 60 4.18 15.36 -0.04
N SER A 61 4.00 15.82 -1.28
CA SER A 61 5.14 16.35 -2.05
C SER A 61 5.82 17.43 -1.21
N GLN A 62 7.15 17.42 -1.18
CA GLN A 62 7.90 18.46 -0.48
C GLN A 62 7.44 19.85 -0.96
N PRO A 63 7.22 20.80 -0.03
CA PRO A 63 6.87 22.17 -0.40
C PRO A 63 7.92 22.72 -1.37
N GLY A 64 7.46 23.27 -2.51
CA GLY A 64 8.33 23.75 -3.59
C GLY A 64 8.54 22.78 -4.77
N ARG A 65 8.21 21.49 -4.63
CA ARG A 65 8.29 20.54 -5.75
C ARG A 65 6.96 20.52 -6.51
N LYS A 66 6.96 20.94 -7.78
CA LYS A 66 5.80 20.78 -8.68
C LYS A 66 5.37 19.31 -8.72
N ARG A 67 4.06 19.03 -8.77
CA ARG A 67 3.55 17.68 -9.04
C ARG A 67 4.23 17.19 -10.33
N GLY A 68 5.00 16.11 -10.23
CA GLY A 68 5.65 15.53 -11.40
C GLY A 68 4.59 15.16 -12.42
N ARG A 69 4.80 15.51 -13.69
CA ARG A 69 3.98 15.02 -14.79
C ARG A 69 4.01 13.48 -14.75
N PRO A 70 2.88 12.79 -14.88
CA PRO A 70 2.88 11.33 -15.02
C PRO A 70 3.86 10.95 -16.12
N ARG A 71 4.81 10.03 -15.85
CA ARG A 71 5.68 9.51 -16.90
C ARG A 71 4.80 8.86 -17.96
N LYS A 72 4.94 9.25 -19.23
CA LYS A 72 4.39 8.45 -20.34
C LYS A 72 5.01 7.06 -20.19
N LYS A 73 4.17 6.03 -20.09
CA LYS A 73 4.65 4.65 -20.23
C LYS A 73 5.21 4.57 -21.65
N GLU A 74 6.53 4.42 -21.80
CA GLU A 74 7.07 3.90 -23.05
C GLU A 74 6.48 2.50 -23.18
N SER A 75 5.59 2.35 -24.15
CA SER A 75 5.16 1.06 -24.65
C SER A 75 6.45 0.27 -24.92
N GLN A 76 6.65 -0.84 -24.21
CA GLN A 76 7.66 -1.79 -24.61
C GLN A 76 7.24 -2.28 -26.00
N GLU A 77 7.85 -1.68 -27.02
CA GLU A 77 7.86 -2.19 -28.37
C GLU A 77 8.54 -3.55 -28.29
N THR A 78 7.70 -4.58 -28.22
CA THR A 78 8.11 -5.97 -28.28
C THR A 78 8.49 -6.18 -29.74
N CYS A 79 9.76 -5.96 -30.07
CA CYS A 79 10.31 -6.52 -31.30
C CYS A 79 10.13 -8.04 -31.17
N PRO A 80 9.35 -8.71 -32.04
CA PRO A 80 9.44 -10.16 -32.10
C PRO A 80 10.88 -10.51 -32.52
N PRO A 81 11.51 -11.56 -31.96
CA PRO A 81 12.77 -12.03 -32.49
C PRO A 81 12.57 -12.43 -33.95
N ASP A 82 13.43 -11.91 -34.83
CA ASP A 82 13.56 -12.39 -36.21
C ASP A 82 13.99 -13.86 -36.15
N GLU A 83 13.02 -14.77 -36.17
CA GLU A 83 13.26 -16.17 -36.49
C GLU A 83 13.38 -16.28 -38.01
N ASN A 84 14.54 -15.89 -38.53
CA ASN A 84 15.00 -16.35 -39.84
C ASN A 84 15.28 -17.86 -39.71
N VAL A 85 14.23 -18.67 -39.84
CA VAL A 85 14.36 -20.11 -40.01
C VAL A 85 14.91 -20.34 -41.42
N ASP A 86 16.23 -20.43 -41.50
CA ASP A 86 16.98 -20.73 -42.71
C ASP A 86 16.73 -22.21 -43.08
N ILE A 87 15.58 -22.48 -43.73
CA ILE A 87 15.23 -23.81 -44.25
C ILE A 87 16.14 -24.08 -45.45
N ARG A 88 17.36 -24.55 -45.20
CA ARG A 88 18.18 -25.16 -46.24
C ARG A 88 17.54 -26.48 -46.65
N PRO A 89 17.22 -26.71 -47.94
CA PRO A 89 16.86 -28.04 -48.41
C PRO A 89 18.06 -28.97 -48.18
N VAL A 90 17.85 -30.04 -47.42
CA VAL A 90 18.83 -31.12 -47.29
C VAL A 90 18.89 -31.84 -48.63
N GLU A 91 20.04 -31.75 -49.31
CA GLU A 91 20.30 -32.56 -50.51
C GLU A 91 20.38 -34.05 -50.13
N PRO A 92 19.75 -34.96 -50.88
CA PRO A 92 19.91 -36.39 -50.64
C PRO A 92 21.30 -36.86 -51.08
N ALA A 93 21.89 -37.72 -50.24
CA ALA A 93 23.25 -38.25 -50.33
C ALA A 93 23.59 -38.93 -51.68
N PRO A 94 24.87 -38.93 -52.10
CA PRO A 94 25.28 -39.55 -53.35
C PRO A 94 25.20 -41.08 -53.27
N THR A 95 24.39 -41.68 -54.15
CA THR A 95 24.36 -43.13 -54.36
C THR A 95 25.64 -43.55 -55.08
N PHE A 96 26.52 -44.27 -54.39
CA PHE A 96 27.73 -44.86 -54.96
C PHE A 96 27.42 -46.23 -55.59
N ALA A 97 27.57 -46.30 -56.93
CA ALA A 97 28.21 -47.35 -57.75
C ALA A 97 27.61 -48.79 -57.74
N PRO A 98 28.00 -49.76 -58.60
CA PRO A 98 29.19 -49.86 -59.49
C PRO A 98 28.98 -49.43 -60.95
#